data_AF-A0A8K0IMV3-F1
#
_entry.id   AF-A0A8K0IMV3-F1
#
_cell.length_a   1.000
_cell.length_b   1.000
_cell.length_c   1.000
_cell.angle_alpha   90.00
_cell.angle_beta   90.00
_cell.angle_gamma   90.00
#
_symmetry.space_group_name_H-M   'P 1'
#
loop_
_entity.id
_entity.type
_entity.pdbx_description
1 polymer ?
#
loop_
_entity_poly.entity_id
_entity_poly.type
_entity_poly.pdbx_seq_one_letter_code
_entity_poly.pdbx_strand_id
1 'polypeptide(L)'
;MDPAAGLVDKAVAVLANLATIQEGRTAIGHSDGIPSLVEVVELGSARGKENAAAALLQLCTNSNRFCTQVLQQGAVPPLVALSQSGTP
;
A
#
# COMPACT_ATOMS: atom_id res chain seq x y z
N MET A 1 -3.56 14.01 -18.82
CA MET A 1 -3.39 12.92 -17.84
C MET A 1 -1.95 12.45 -17.94
N ASP A 2 -1.24 12.38 -16.81
CA ASP A 2 0.10 11.81 -16.79
C ASP A 2 0.00 10.28 -17.02
N PRO A 3 0.54 9.73 -18.13
CA PRO A 3 0.52 8.30 -18.40
C PRO A 3 1.16 7.46 -17.29
N ALA A 4 2.12 8.05 -16.55
CA ALA A 4 2.79 7.38 -15.44
C ALA A 4 1.83 7.13 -14.27
N ALA A 5 0.93 8.07 -13.96
CA ALA A 5 -0.06 7.90 -12.89
C ALA A 5 -0.99 6.71 -13.15
N GLY A 6 -1.43 6.52 -14.40
CA GLY A 6 -2.24 5.37 -14.79
C GLY A 6 -1.49 4.03 -14.73
N LEU A 7 -0.16 4.05 -14.89
CA LEU A 7 0.68 2.85 -14.72
C LEU A 7 0.86 2.50 -13.24
N VAL A 8 1.07 3.51 -12.38
CA VAL A 8 1.18 3.32 -10.93
C VAL A 8 -0.09 2.69 -10.36
N ASP A 9 -1.27 3.19 -10.73
CA ASP A 9 -2.55 2.63 -10.28
C ASP A 9 -2.69 1.13 -10.62
N LYS A 10 -2.27 0.74 -11.83
CA LYS A 10 -2.30 -0.67 -12.27
C LYS A 10 -1.30 -1.52 -11.50
N ALA A 11 -0.08 -1.03 -11.31
CA ALA A 11 0.95 -1.74 -10.56
C ALA A 11 0.53 -1.99 -9.11
N VAL A 12 0.01 -0.96 -8.45
CA VAL A 12 -0.45 -1.06 -7.05
C VAL A 12 -1.65 -1.98 -6.92
N ALA A 13 -2.58 -1.99 -7.88
CA ALA A 13 -3.67 -2.96 -7.90
C ALA A 13 -3.17 -4.42 -8.00
N VAL A 14 -2.12 -4.67 -8.80
CA VAL A 14 -1.48 -6.00 -8.85
C VAL A 14 -0.81 -6.34 -7.52
N LEU A 15 -0.11 -5.38 -6.89
CA LEU A 15 0.50 -5.59 -5.56
C LEU A 15 -0.55 -5.90 -4.49
N ALA A 16 -1.69 -5.21 -4.50
CA ALA A 16 -2.81 -5.46 -3.59
C ALA A 16 -3.34 -6.90 -3.75
N ASN A 17 -3.48 -7.36 -5.00
CA ASN A 17 -3.87 -8.75 -5.28
C ASN A 17 -2.80 -9.75 -4.79
N LEU A 18 -1.51 -9.49 -5.05
CA LEU A 18 -0.42 -10.35 -4.59
C LEU A 18 -0.35 -10.42 -3.05
N ALA A 19 -0.68 -9.34 -2.34
CA ALA A 19 -0.69 -9.33 -0.88
C ALA A 19 -1.75 -10.28 -0.27
N THR A 20 -2.72 -10.76 -1.05
CA THR A 20 -3.70 -11.76 -0.58
C THR A 20 -3.11 -13.16 -0.38
N ILE A 21 -1.96 -13.46 -1.00
CA ILE A 21 -1.27 -14.76 -0.88
C ILE A 21 0.06 -14.64 -0.13
N GLN A 22 0.51 -15.73 0.48
CA GLN A 22 1.68 -15.72 1.37
C GLN A 22 2.99 -15.37 0.64
N GLU A 23 3.17 -15.93 -0.55
CA GLU A 23 4.34 -15.71 -1.41
C GLU A 23 4.41 -14.25 -1.84
N GLY A 24 3.28 -13.69 -2.26
CA GLY A 24 3.18 -12.28 -2.67
C GLY A 24 3.49 -11.33 -1.51
N ARG A 25 2.94 -11.55 -0.31
CA ARG A 25 3.31 -10.76 0.88
C ARG A 25 4.80 -10.80 1.16
N THR A 26 5.39 -11.99 1.07
CA THR A 26 6.82 -12.18 1.31
C THR A 26 7.67 -11.46 0.28
N ALA A 27 7.29 -11.52 -1.00
CA ALA A 27 7.99 -10.81 -2.07
C ALA A 27 7.89 -9.29 -1.92
N ILE A 28 6.71 -8.76 -1.62
CA ILE A 28 6.48 -7.32 -1.39
C ILE A 28 7.34 -6.82 -0.23
N GLY A 29 7.33 -7.53 0.90
CA GLY A 29 8.07 -7.13 2.09
C GLY A 29 9.60 -7.16 1.94
N HIS A 30 10.15 -7.99 1.03
CA HIS A 30 11.59 -8.08 0.77
C HIS A 30 12.08 -7.18 -0.37
N SER A 31 11.18 -6.59 -1.17
CA SER A 31 11.54 -5.82 -2.37
C SER A 31 11.30 -4.31 -2.20
N ASP A 32 11.43 -3.78 -0.98
CA ASP A 32 11.12 -2.38 -0.65
C ASP A 32 9.71 -1.93 -1.09
N GLY A 33 8.77 -2.89 -1.15
CA GLY A 33 7.39 -2.61 -1.52
C GLY A 33 6.64 -1.83 -0.44
N ILE A 34 6.99 -2.01 0.84
CA ILE A 34 6.33 -1.30 1.96
C ILE A 34 6.53 0.22 1.87
N PRO A 35 7.77 0.76 1.79
CA PRO A 35 7.98 2.19 1.58
C PRO A 35 7.21 2.75 0.37
N SER A 36 7.26 2.03 -0.76
CA SER A 36 6.58 2.43 -2.00
C SER A 36 5.05 2.51 -1.82
N LEU A 37 4.46 1.54 -1.12
CA LEU A 37 3.03 1.55 -0.82
C LEU A 37 2.64 2.71 0.12
N VAL A 38 3.49 3.05 1.09
CA VAL A 38 3.24 4.20 1.99
C VAL A 38 3.25 5.52 1.21
N GLU A 39 4.22 5.70 0.30
CA GLU A 39 4.27 6.88 -0.58
C GLU A 39 3.00 7.00 -1.44
N VAL A 40 2.49 5.87 -1.96
CA VAL A 40 1.24 5.89 -2.74
C VAL A 40 0.03 6.25 -1.87
N VAL A 41 -0.04 5.83 -0.60
CA VAL A 41 -1.11 6.27 0.31
C VAL A 41 -1.09 7.80 0.49
N GLU A 42 0.09 8.41 0.50
CA GLU A 42 0.24 9.86 0.68
C GLU A 42 -0.06 10.64 -0.61
N LEU A 43 0.56 10.26 -1.72
CA LEU A 43 0.64 11.06 -2.95
C LEU A 43 -0.15 10.49 -4.13
N GLY A 44 -0.65 9.26 -4.01
CA GLY A 44 -1.32 8.55 -5.10
C GLY A 44 -2.68 9.11 -5.51
N SER A 45 -3.23 8.59 -6.60
CA SER A 45 -4.62 8.83 -6.98
C SER A 45 -5.58 8.24 -5.93
N ALA A 46 -6.87 8.62 -5.95
CA ALA A 46 -7.85 8.01 -5.05
C ALA A 46 -7.84 6.47 -5.13
N ARG A 47 -7.76 5.92 -6.35
CA ARG A 47 -7.67 4.47 -6.59
C ARG A 47 -6.34 3.89 -6.12
N GLY A 48 -5.23 4.60 -6.36
CA GLY A 48 -3.91 4.18 -5.89
C GLY A 48 -3.85 4.08 -4.37
N LYS A 49 -4.40 5.08 -3.67
CA LYS A 49 -4.49 5.15 -2.21
C LYS A 49 -5.27 3.99 -1.62
N GLU A 50 -6.45 3.70 -2.17
CA GLU A 50 -7.29 2.57 -1.76
C GLU A 50 -6.55 1.23 -1.89
N ASN A 51 -5.96 0.96 -3.07
CA ASN A 51 -5.24 -0.29 -3.32
C ASN A 51 -3.98 -0.41 -2.45
N ALA A 52 -3.25 0.70 -2.25
CA ALA A 52 -2.08 0.71 -1.38
C ALA A 52 -2.45 0.42 0.07
N ALA A 53 -3.51 1.06 0.59
CA ALA A 53 -4.03 0.79 1.93
C ALA A 53 -4.49 -0.66 2.08
N ALA A 54 -5.16 -1.24 1.08
CA ALA A 54 -5.55 -2.65 1.08
C ALA A 54 -4.33 -3.58 1.13
N ALA A 55 -3.28 -3.31 0.34
CA ALA A 55 -2.04 -4.10 0.36
C ALA A 55 -1.34 -4.02 1.73
N LEU A 56 -1.23 -2.82 2.31
CA LEU A 56 -0.64 -2.61 3.64
C LEU A 56 -1.44 -3.34 4.73
N LEU A 57 -2.78 -3.29 4.68
CA LEU A 57 -3.65 -4.03 5.59
C LEU A 57 -3.35 -5.54 5.52
N GLN A 58 -3.30 -6.11 4.32
CA GLN A 58 -3.00 -7.54 4.14
C GLN A 58 -1.64 -7.91 4.72
N LEU A 59 -0.62 -7.07 4.53
CA LEU A 59 0.71 -7.29 5.13
C LEU A 59 0.67 -7.27 6.66
N CYS A 60 0.00 -6.26 7.24
CA CYS A 60 -0.09 -6.09 8.69
C CYS A 60 -0.88 -7.21 9.38
N THR A 61 -2.04 -7.59 8.82
CA THR A 61 -2.91 -8.64 9.40
C THR A 61 -2.24 -10.01 9.40
N ASN A 62 -1.30 -10.26 8.47
CA ASN A 62 -0.64 -11.55 8.34
C ASN A 62 0.78 -11.59 8.94
N SER A 63 1.33 -10.46 9.39
CA SER A 63 2.71 -10.41 9.89
C SER A 63 2.98 -9.20 10.79
N ASN A 64 3.25 -9.46 12.07
CA ASN A 64 3.68 -8.42 13.02
C ASN A 64 4.99 -7.74 12.60
N ARG A 65 5.88 -8.48 11.92
CA ARG A 65 7.12 -7.92 11.37
C ARG A 65 6.81 -6.88 10.29
N PHE A 66 5.95 -7.21 9.33
CA PHE A 66 5.57 -6.26 8.29
C PHE A 66 4.78 -5.09 8.87
N CYS A 67 3.88 -5.34 9.83
CA CYS A 67 3.18 -4.28 10.56
C CYS A 67 4.16 -3.29 11.21
N THR A 68 5.20 -3.81 11.89
CA THR A 68 6.25 -2.98 12.49
C THR A 68 6.98 -2.16 11.44
N GLN A 69 7.32 -2.75 10.29
CA GLN A 69 7.96 -2.02 9.19
C GLN A 69 7.05 -0.92 8.64
N VAL A 70 5.76 -1.19 8.42
CA VAL A 70 4.77 -0.19 7.98
C VAL A 70 4.72 1.00 8.94
N LEU A 71 4.70 0.75 10.25
CA LEU A 71 4.73 1.80 11.27
C LEU A 71 6.04 2.62 11.22
N GLN A 72 7.18 1.95 11.05
CA GLN A 72 8.50 2.60 10.96
C GLN A 72 8.64 3.48 9.70
N GLN A 73 7.94 3.14 8.61
CA GLN A 73 7.89 3.96 7.40
C GLN A 73 6.94 5.16 7.51
N GLY A 74 6.34 5.42 8.68
CA GLY A 74 5.50 6.59 8.89
C GLY A 74 4.13 6.49 8.21
N ALA A 75 3.58 5.28 8.05
CA ALA A 75 2.29 5.08 7.40
C ALA A 75 1.09 5.68 8.16
N VAL A 76 1.23 5.95 9.47
CA VAL A 76 0.11 6.35 10.33
C VAL A 76 -0.53 7.68 9.89
N PRO A 77 0.20 8.81 9.72
CA PRO A 77 -0.44 10.06 9.31
C PRO A 77 -1.13 9.98 7.94
N PRO A 78 -0.53 9.41 6.88
CA PRO A 78 -1.22 9.23 5.59
C PRO A 78 -2.47 8.36 5.69
N LEU A 79 -2.45 7.27 6.46
CA LEU A 79 -3.61 6.39 6.66
C LEU A 79 -4.73 7.07 7.45
N VAL A 80 -4.40 7.88 8.46
CA VAL A 80 -5.39 8.67 9.21
C VAL A 80 -6.03 9.71 8.31
N ALA A 81 -5.24 10.45 7.52
CA ALA A 81 -5.78 11.39 6.54
C ALA A 81 -6.71 10.68 5.55
N LEU A 82 -6.29 9.52 5.02
CA LEU A 82 -7.10 8.73 4.11
C LEU A 82 -8.41 8.25 4.75
N SER A 83 -8.43 7.88 6.03
CA SER A 83 -9.68 7.50 6.72
C SER A 83 -10.70 8.63 6.82
N GLN A 84 -10.25 9.89 6.75
CA GLN A 84 -11.11 11.08 6.83
C GLN A 84 -11.54 11.57 5.44
N SER A 85 -10.69 11.37 4.42
CA SER A 85 -10.91 11.86 3.05
C SER A 85 -11.18 10.74 2.03
N GLY A 86 -11.31 9.49 2.49
CA GLY A 86 -11.44 8.31 1.65
C GLY A 86 -12.78 8.27 0.90
N THR A 87 -12.83 7.47 -0.16
CA THR A 87 -14.08 7.18 -0.87
C THR A 87 -14.82 6.03 -0.16
N PRO A 88 -16.17 6.04 -0.15
CA PRO A 88 -16.99 4.96 0.43
C PRO A 88 -16.73 3.58 -0.17
#